data_AF-A0A0P7X2Q6-F1
#
_entry.id   AF-A0A0P7X2Q6-F1
#
_cell.length_a   1.000
_cell.length_b   1.000
_cell.length_c   1.000
_cell.angle_alpha   90.00
_cell.angle_beta   90.00
_cell.angle_gamma   90.00
#
_symmetry.space_group_name_H-M   'P 1'
#
loop_
_entity.id
_entity.type
_entity.pdbx_description
1 polymer ?
#
loop_
_entity_poly.entity_id
_entity_poly.type
_entity_poly.pdbx_seq_one_letter_code
_entity_poly.pdbx_strand_id
1 'polypeptide(L)'
;MSETLLAVLQYYGSGAGLVAAFIVSLNLGTRPTGWGFVIFVTSSIALIAWGFMNDEGQGIGLQNIGLLAINLVGVYRYLIAGRGDGGAETEGDAA
;
A
#
# COMPACT_ATOMS: atom_id res chain seq x y z
N MET A 1 -4.22 22.81 15.62
CA MET A 1 -4.85 21.53 15.21
C MET A 1 -5.10 20.69 16.47
N SER A 2 -5.92 19.63 16.45
CA SER A 2 -6.08 18.77 17.64
C SER A 2 -4.87 17.84 17.77
N GLU A 3 -4.13 17.94 18.89
CA GLU A 3 -2.99 17.05 19.22
C GLU A 3 -3.37 15.56 19.12
N THR A 4 -4.57 15.21 19.55
CA THR A 4 -5.10 13.84 19.45
C THR A 4 -5.21 13.38 18.00
N LEU A 5 -5.67 14.24 17.09
CA LEU A 5 -5.79 13.89 15.67
C LEU A 5 -4.43 13.68 15.01
N LEU A 6 -3.43 14.53 15.33
CA LEU A 6 -2.05 14.32 14.86
C LEU A 6 -1.50 12.98 15.37
N ALA A 7 -1.66 12.69 16.65
CA ALA A 7 -1.19 11.44 17.24
C ALA A 7 -1.86 10.22 16.58
N VAL A 8 -3.19 10.26 16.36
CA VAL A 8 -3.92 9.17 15.70
C VAL A 8 -3.39 8.94 14.29
N LEU A 9 -3.23 9.99 13.47
CA LEU A 9 -2.73 9.85 12.11
C LEU A 9 -1.30 9.29 12.07
N GLN A 10 -0.42 9.77 12.95
CA GLN A 10 0.98 9.34 13.02
C GLN A 10 1.11 7.87 13.44
N TYR A 11 0.49 7.50 14.56
CA TYR A 11 0.61 6.14 15.10
C TYR A 11 -0.14 5.12 14.25
N TYR A 12 -1.31 5.49 13.70
CA TYR A 12 -1.97 4.64 12.71
C TYR A 12 -1.08 4.45 11.48
N GLY A 13 -0.57 5.54 10.90
CA GLY A 13 0.27 5.49 9.71
C GLY A 13 1.51 4.62 9.93
N SER A 14 2.23 4.82 11.03
CA SER A 14 3.39 4.02 11.40
C SER A 14 3.06 2.55 11.65
N GLY A 15 2.00 2.27 12.43
CA GLY A 15 1.58 0.90 12.74
C GLY A 15 1.10 0.13 11.52
N ALA A 16 0.27 0.75 10.68
CA ALA A 16 -0.20 0.15 9.43
C ALA A 16 0.97 -0.13 8.48
N GLY A 17 1.94 0.79 8.38
CA GLY A 17 3.15 0.60 7.58
C GLY A 17 4.00 -0.58 8.06
N LEU A 18 4.17 -0.74 9.38
CA LEU A 18 4.87 -1.89 9.96
C LEU A 18 4.17 -3.21 9.66
N VAL A 19 2.84 -3.28 9.81
CA VAL A 19 2.06 -4.48 9.49
C VAL A 19 2.16 -4.82 8.01
N ALA A 20 2.04 -3.84 7.13
CA ALA A 20 2.18 -4.02 5.69
C ALA A 20 3.58 -4.54 5.31
N ALA A 21 4.63 -3.93 5.85
CA ALA A 21 6.02 -4.35 5.64
C ALA A 21 6.23 -5.80 6.11
N PHE A 22 5.67 -6.17 7.26
CA PHE A 22 5.73 -7.52 7.77
C PHE A 22 5.06 -8.51 6.79
N ILE A 23 3.84 -8.24 6.33
CA ILE A 23 3.13 -9.09 5.37
C ILE A 23 3.96 -9.31 4.10
N VAL A 24 4.52 -8.23 3.53
CA VAL A 24 5.35 -8.29 2.32
C VAL A 24 6.64 -9.09 2.57
N SER A 25 7.25 -8.95 3.74
CA SER A 25 8.49 -9.66 4.10
C SER A 25 8.32 -11.17 4.24
N LEU A 26 7.12 -11.64 4.60
CA LEU A 26 6.84 -13.07 4.77
C LEU A 26 6.75 -13.83 3.44
N ASN A 27 6.67 -13.13 2.30
CA ASN A 27 6.64 -13.73 0.97
C ASN A 27 5.59 -14.87 0.82
N LEU A 28 4.39 -14.68 1.39
CA LEU A 28 3.31 -15.67 1.40
C LEU A 28 2.60 -15.83 0.04
N GLY A 29 3.22 -15.36 -1.05
CA GLY A 29 2.68 -15.36 -2.40
C GLY A 29 2.04 -14.03 -2.84
N THR A 30 1.47 -14.04 -4.05
CA THR A 30 1.03 -12.84 -4.76
C THR A 30 -0.10 -12.09 -4.07
N ARG A 31 -1.16 -12.80 -3.63
CA ARG A 31 -2.35 -12.15 -3.06
C ARG A 31 -2.10 -11.49 -1.70
N PRO A 32 -1.46 -12.14 -0.71
CA PRO A 32 -1.13 -11.47 0.55
C PRO A 32 -0.21 -10.25 0.35
N THR A 33 0.76 -10.36 -0.56
CA THR A 33 1.65 -9.23 -0.92
C THR A 33 0.86 -8.05 -1.48
N GLY A 34 -0.10 -8.31 -2.37
CA GLY A 34 -1.00 -7.29 -2.88
C GLY A 34 -1.84 -6.59 -1.80
N TRP A 35 -2.36 -7.35 -0.83
CA TRP A 35 -3.06 -6.77 0.32
C TRP A 35 -2.12 -5.99 1.26
N GLY A 36 -0.85 -6.39 1.38
CA GLY A 36 0.18 -5.60 2.05
C GLY A 36 0.33 -4.21 1.42
N PHE A 37 0.36 -4.13 0.10
CA PHE A 37 0.36 -2.83 -0.62
C PHE A 37 -0.90 -2.00 -0.38
N VAL A 38 -2.09 -2.62 -0.25
CA VAL A 38 -3.32 -1.89 0.13
C VAL A 38 -3.19 -1.27 1.51
N ILE A 39 -2.62 -2.00 2.49
CA ILE A 39 -2.41 -1.45 3.84
C ILE A 39 -1.40 -0.29 3.77
N PHE A 40 -0.31 -0.43 3.01
CA PHE A 40 0.64 0.66 2.77
C PHE A 40 -0.01 1.90 2.15
N VAL A 41 -0.99 1.77 1.24
CA VAL A 41 -1.75 2.91 0.71
C VAL A 41 -2.45 3.68 1.84
N THR A 42 -3.11 2.98 2.76
CA THR A 42 -3.79 3.64 3.89
C THR A 42 -2.81 4.31 4.86
N SER A 43 -1.66 3.66 5.11
CA SER A 43 -0.54 4.22 5.88
C SER A 43 -0.03 5.52 5.24
N SER A 44 0.23 5.51 3.93
CA SER A 44 0.71 6.69 3.21
C SER A 44 -0.28 7.84 3.25
N ILE A 45 -1.59 7.61 3.08
CA ILE A 45 -2.60 8.67 3.19
C ILE A 45 -2.59 9.31 4.58
N ALA A 46 -2.51 8.49 5.65
CA ALA A 46 -2.47 9.00 7.01
C ALA A 46 -1.19 9.81 7.29
N LEU A 47 -0.03 9.36 6.81
CA LEU A 47 1.25 10.06 7.01
C LEU A 47 1.43 11.29 6.11
N ILE A 48 0.79 11.31 4.92
CA ILE A 48 0.65 12.53 4.10
C ILE A 48 -0.15 13.56 4.90
N ALA A 49 -1.35 13.19 5.36
CA ALA A 49 -2.20 14.08 6.14
C ALA A 49 -1.48 14.60 7.39
N TRP A 50 -0.89 13.69 8.19
CA TRP A 50 -0.09 14.08 9.34
C TRP A 50 1.05 15.03 8.97
N GLY A 51 1.84 14.68 7.94
CA GLY A 51 3.06 15.40 7.58
C GLY A 51 2.83 16.83 7.07
N PHE A 52 1.69 17.09 6.41
CA PHE A 52 1.34 18.45 5.97
C PHE A 52 0.51 19.24 6.98
N MET A 53 0.04 18.60 8.06
CA MET A 53 -0.72 19.25 9.13
C MET A 53 0.13 19.63 10.35
N ASN A 54 1.43 19.31 10.33
CA ASN A 54 2.38 19.69 11.37
C ASN A 54 3.63 20.35 10.77
N ASP A 55 4.35 21.14 11.57
CA ASP A 55 5.44 22.00 11.07
C ASP A 55 6.74 21.22 10.75
N GLU A 56 6.93 20.05 11.36
CA GLU A 56 8.17 19.27 11.27
C GLU A 56 8.06 18.06 10.30
N GLY A 57 6.84 17.74 9.86
CA GLY A 57 6.49 16.49 9.20
C GLY A 57 6.49 16.54 7.68
N GLN A 58 6.76 17.68 7.06
CA GLN A 58 6.64 17.86 5.61
C GLN A 58 7.53 16.87 4.82
N GLY A 59 8.73 16.56 5.33
CA GLY A 59 9.60 15.57 4.70
C GLY A 59 8.99 14.16 4.67
N ILE A 60 8.36 13.74 5.78
CA ILE A 60 7.65 12.45 5.86
C ILE A 60 6.39 12.48 4.98
N GLY A 61 5.68 13.61 4.94
CA GLY A 61 4.51 13.79 4.08
C GLY A 61 4.86 13.65 2.60
N LEU A 62 5.90 14.34 2.13
CA LEU A 62 6.38 14.26 0.75
C LEU A 62 6.90 12.86 0.39
N GLN A 63 7.64 12.21 1.29
CA GLN A 63 8.05 10.82 1.09
C GLN A 63 6.84 9.91 0.90
N ASN A 64 5.78 10.09 1.71
CA ASN A 64 4.58 9.27 1.61
C ASN A 64 3.75 9.56 0.34
N ILE A 65 3.88 10.74 -0.28
CA ILE A 65 3.33 10.97 -1.64
C ILE A 65 4.01 10.03 -2.65
N GLY A 66 5.34 9.97 -2.63
CA GLY A 66 6.09 9.04 -3.49
C GLY A 66 5.74 7.58 -3.21
N LEU A 67 5.67 7.21 -1.93
CA LEU A 67 5.26 5.86 -1.52
C LEU A 67 3.83 5.54 -1.95
N LEU A 68 2.90 6.48 -1.86
CA LEU A 68 1.52 6.27 -2.32
C LEU A 68 1.48 5.84 -3.79
N ALA A 69 2.24 6.51 -4.66
CA ALA A 69 2.34 6.12 -6.07
C ALA A 69 2.92 4.71 -6.24
N ILE A 70 4.01 4.39 -5.54
CA ILE A 70 4.64 3.05 -5.56
C ILE A 70 3.67 1.98 -5.06
N ASN A 71 2.95 2.25 -3.97
CA ASN A 71 2.01 1.33 -3.36
C ASN A 71 0.82 1.05 -4.30
N LEU A 72 0.31 2.07 -4.99
CA LEU A 72 -0.72 1.90 -6.01
C LEU A 72 -0.25 1.02 -7.17
N VAL A 73 1.00 1.18 -7.63
CA VAL A 73 1.62 0.27 -8.62
C VAL A 73 1.69 -1.16 -8.08
N GLY A 74 2.05 -1.33 -6.80
CA GLY A 74 2.03 -2.62 -6.12
C GLY A 74 0.64 -3.26 -6.13
N VAL A 75 -0.40 -2.52 -5.72
CA VAL A 75 -1.78 -2.99 -5.76
C VAL A 75 -2.19 -3.44 -7.17
N TYR A 76 -1.91 -2.60 -8.18
CA TYR A 76 -2.23 -2.92 -9.57
C TYR A 76 -1.53 -4.21 -10.03
N ARG A 77 -0.21 -4.34 -9.81
CA ARG A 77 0.56 -5.51 -10.25
C ARG A 77 0.10 -6.81 -9.60
N TYR A 78 -0.13 -6.80 -8.28
CA TYR A 78 -0.37 -8.02 -7.51
C TYR A 78 -1.85 -8.44 -7.44
N LEU A 79 -2.80 -7.49 -7.48
CA LEU A 79 -4.23 -7.81 -7.36
C LEU A 79 -5.01 -7.69 -8.67
N ILE A 80 -4.55 -6.85 -9.62
CA ILE A 80 -5.29 -6.54 -10.84
C ILE A 80 -4.64 -7.21 -12.06
N ALA A 81 -3.36 -6.92 -12.33
CA ALA A 81 -2.66 -7.40 -13.52
C ALA A 81 -2.37 -8.92 -13.47
N GLY A 82 -1.98 -9.46 -12.31
CA GLY A 82 -1.74 -10.90 -12.11
C GLY A 82 -2.98 -11.80 -12.16
N ARG A 83 -4.13 -11.28 -12.61
CA ARG A 83 -5.39 -12.03 -12.81
C ARG A 83 -5.66 -12.33 -14.29
N GLY A 84 -4.73 -11.99 -15.19
CA GLY A 84 -4.84 -12.16 -16.64
C GLY A 84 -4.51 -13.56 -17.17
N ASP A 85 -3.87 -14.42 -16.39
CA ASP A 85 -3.24 -15.65 -16.90
C ASP A 85 -4.12 -16.90 -16.75
N GLY A 86 -5.44 -16.74 -16.72
CA GLY A 86 -6.39 -17.80 -16.36
C GLY A 86 -7.57 -17.99 -17.31
N GLY A 87 -7.45 -17.63 -18.60
CA GLY A 87 -8.61 -17.66 -19.50
C GLY A 87 -8.34 -17.71 -21.00
N ALA A 88 -7.27 -18.35 -21.47
CA ALA A 88 -7.06 -18.58 -22.89
C ALA A 88 -6.31 -19.90 -23.18
N GLU A 89 -6.74 -21.01 -22.58
CA GLU A 89 -6.34 -22.35 -23.01
C GLU A 89 -7.55 -23.29 -22.96
N THR A 90 -8.45 -23.19 -23.94
CA THR A 90 -9.31 -24.29 -24.41
C THR A 90 -9.95 -23.89 -25.73
N GLU A 91 -9.31 -24.24 -26.85
CA GLU A 91 -9.92 -24.82 -28.07
C GLU A 91 -8.92 -24.71 -29.22
N GLY A 92 -8.25 -25.83 -29.50
CA GLY A 92 -7.35 -25.93 -30.65
C GLY A 92 -6.68 -27.29 -30.82
N ASP A 93 -7.16 -28.34 -30.14
CA ASP A 93 -6.63 -29.71 -30.30
C ASP A 93 -7.77 -30.72 -30.55
N ALA A 94 -8.64 -30.36 -31.49
CA ALA A 94 -9.63 -31.26 -32.06
C ALA A 94 -9.94 -30.86 -33.51
N ALA A 95 -9.04 -31.24 -34.43
CA ALA A 95 -9.36 -31.53 -35.83
C ALA A 95 -8.20 -32.28 -36.50
#